data_AF-A0A6J4PJG9-F1
#
_entry.id   AF-A0A6J4PJG9-F1
#
_cell.length_a   1.000
_cell.length_b   1.000
_cell.length_c   1.000
_cell.angle_alpha   90.00
_cell.angle_beta   90.00
_cell.angle_gamma   90.00
#
_symmetry.space_group_name_H-M   'P 1'
#
loop_
_entity.id
_entity.type
_entity.pdbx_description
1 polymer ?
#
loop_
_entity_poly.entity_id
_entity_poly.type
_entity_poly.pdbx_seq_one_letter_code
_entity_poly.pdbx_strand_id
1 'polypeptide(L)'
;MAATALHPFADTDPDTARLQLSPDGSGRVDGAWWPRSDDLTAEVPGLAAALRSRLGAVERVAYHPAAWAPAPRRAGTGRTAVRFGAFRTQDPGVVDVSGATARLTLLVVPADAPATVAAEILEAATRPGAAGTVESLLAPYRAAAPG
;
A
#
# COMPACT_ATOMS: atom_id res chain seq x y z
N MET A 1 -29.79 -15.08 -16.03
CA MET A 1 -29.19 -13.74 -16.11
C MET A 1 -28.08 -13.67 -15.07
N ALA A 2 -26.82 -13.76 -15.50
CA ALA A 2 -25.68 -13.64 -14.60
C ALA A 2 -25.47 -12.15 -14.28
N ALA A 3 -25.48 -11.79 -13.01
CA ALA A 3 -24.98 -10.50 -12.58
C ALA A 3 -23.48 -10.49 -12.86
N THR A 4 -23.06 -9.73 -13.87
CA THR A 4 -21.67 -9.33 -14.04
C THR A 4 -21.27 -8.59 -12.77
N ALA A 5 -20.61 -9.27 -11.84
CA ALA A 5 -19.90 -8.61 -10.77
C ALA A 5 -18.85 -7.72 -11.44
N LEU A 6 -19.11 -6.41 -11.43
CA LEU A 6 -18.07 -5.43 -11.63
C LEU A 6 -17.00 -5.73 -10.59
N HIS A 7 -15.92 -6.40 -11.00
CA HIS A 7 -14.75 -6.54 -10.15
C HIS A 7 -14.23 -5.11 -9.96
N PRO A 8 -14.27 -4.54 -8.74
CA PRO A 8 -13.88 -3.14 -8.54
C PRO A 8 -12.40 -2.86 -8.88
N PHE A 9 -11.63 -3.91 -9.20
CA PHE A 9 -10.22 -3.84 -9.59
C PHE A 9 -9.91 -4.66 -10.84
N ALA A 10 -10.82 -4.75 -11.82
CA ALA A 10 -10.49 -5.33 -13.12
C ALA A 10 -9.15 -4.73 -13.60
N ASP A 11 -8.12 -5.56 -13.67
CA ASP A 11 -6.71 -5.19 -13.79
C ASP A 11 -6.48 -4.56 -15.17
N THR A 12 -6.79 -3.28 -15.29
CA THR A 12 -6.84 -2.60 -16.60
C THR A 12 -5.48 -1.99 -16.95
N ASP A 13 -4.57 -1.90 -15.97
CA ASP A 13 -3.21 -1.39 -16.16
C ASP A 13 -2.27 -1.94 -15.07
N PRO A 14 -1.25 -2.76 -15.42
CA PRO A 14 -0.31 -3.34 -14.45
C PRO A 14 0.60 -2.30 -13.78
N ASP A 15 0.78 -1.13 -14.39
CA ASP A 15 1.61 -0.03 -13.89
C ASP A 15 0.85 0.89 -12.92
N THR A 16 -0.49 0.81 -12.90
CA THR A 16 -1.31 1.62 -11.99
C THR A 16 -1.35 1.01 -10.60
N ALA A 17 -0.83 1.73 -9.60
CA ALA A 17 -0.91 1.32 -8.21
C ALA A 17 -2.36 1.34 -7.70
N ARG A 18 -2.78 0.26 -7.02
CA ARG A 18 -4.11 0.17 -6.37
C ARG A 18 -4.06 0.91 -5.02
N LEU A 19 -4.12 2.23 -5.09
CA LEU A 19 -3.87 3.14 -3.97
C LEU A 19 -5.08 4.04 -3.72
N GLN A 20 -5.44 4.24 -2.45
CA GLN A 20 -6.36 5.27 -2.01
C GLN A 20 -5.73 6.10 -0.89
N LEU A 21 -5.73 7.42 -1.03
CA LEU A 21 -5.16 8.36 -0.06
C LEU A 21 -6.26 9.09 0.71
N SER A 22 -6.03 9.32 1.99
CA SER A 22 -6.87 10.22 2.78
C SER A 22 -6.64 11.67 2.32
N PRO A 23 -7.70 12.46 2.08
CA PRO A 23 -7.54 13.83 1.61
C PRO A 23 -6.87 14.75 2.64
N ASP A 24 -7.10 14.49 3.93
CA ASP A 24 -6.73 15.41 5.02
C ASP A 24 -5.51 14.94 5.83
N GLY A 25 -5.02 13.71 5.61
CA GLY A 25 -3.88 13.13 6.35
C GLY A 25 -4.07 13.08 7.88
N SER A 26 -5.31 13.15 8.35
CA SER A 26 -5.66 13.30 9.76
C SER A 26 -5.85 11.96 10.49
N GLY A 27 -5.64 10.84 9.79
CA GLY A 27 -5.71 9.49 10.32
C GLY A 27 -4.37 8.96 10.85
N ARG A 28 -4.39 7.74 11.39
CA ARG A 28 -3.15 7.04 11.78
C ARG A 28 -2.29 6.65 10.57
N VAL A 29 -2.94 6.46 9.42
CA VAL A 29 -2.32 6.22 8.11
C VAL A 29 -2.82 7.30 7.15
N ASP A 30 -1.99 7.66 6.17
CA ASP A 30 -2.30 8.65 5.14
C ASP A 30 -3.07 8.04 3.95
N GLY A 31 -3.30 6.73 3.98
CA GLY A 31 -4.01 5.99 2.96
C GLY A 31 -3.78 4.49 3.07
N ALA A 32 -4.28 3.76 2.07
CA ALA A 32 -4.07 2.33 1.92
C ALA A 32 -3.65 2.00 0.49
N TRP A 33 -2.84 0.96 0.38
CA TRP A 33 -2.29 0.44 -0.84
C TRP A 33 -2.46 -1.07 -0.89
N TRP A 34 -2.98 -1.57 -2.00
CA TRP A 34 -3.10 -2.99 -2.28
C TRP A 34 -2.08 -3.43 -3.33
N PRO A 35 -0.89 -3.92 -2.93
CA PRO A 35 0.08 -4.50 -3.86
C PRO A 35 -0.49 -5.70 -4.60
N ARG A 36 0.11 -6.01 -5.76
CA ARG A 36 -0.21 -7.24 -6.51
C ARG A 36 0.62 -8.44 -6.05
N SER A 37 1.78 -8.19 -5.42
CA SER A 37 2.67 -9.20 -4.87
C SER A 37 3.45 -8.69 -3.65
N ASP A 38 4.18 -9.57 -2.99
CA ASP A 38 5.11 -9.23 -1.91
C ASP A 38 6.53 -8.86 -2.41
N ASP A 39 6.73 -8.72 -3.73
CA ASP A 39 7.97 -8.20 -4.31
C ASP A 39 7.97 -6.68 -4.36
N LEU A 40 8.59 -6.07 -3.35
CA LEU A 40 8.71 -4.62 -3.23
C LEU A 40 9.43 -3.98 -4.44
N THR A 41 10.32 -4.70 -5.12
CA THR A 41 11.07 -4.19 -6.28
C THR A 41 10.15 -4.01 -7.49
N ALA A 42 9.22 -4.94 -7.69
CA ALA A 42 8.24 -4.90 -8.76
C ALA A 42 7.15 -3.85 -8.50
N GLU A 43 6.77 -3.68 -7.24
CA GLU A 43 5.65 -2.84 -6.83
C GLU A 43 5.99 -1.34 -6.72
N VAL A 44 7.19 -1.00 -6.24
CA VAL A 44 7.56 0.39 -5.93
C VAL A 44 7.54 1.33 -7.14
N PRO A 45 7.93 0.94 -8.37
CA PRO A 45 7.85 1.84 -9.52
C PRO A 45 6.44 2.41 -9.75
N GLY A 46 5.40 1.56 -9.72
CA GLY A 46 4.00 1.98 -9.87
C GLY A 46 3.53 2.84 -8.70
N LEU A 47 3.89 2.45 -7.47
CA LEU A 47 3.58 3.23 -6.27
C LEU A 47 4.23 4.62 -6.30
N ALA A 48 5.49 4.71 -6.72
CA ALA A 48 6.23 5.96 -6.81
C ALA A 48 5.64 6.90 -7.88
N ALA A 49 5.18 6.35 -9.01
CA ALA A 49 4.50 7.12 -10.04
C ALA A 49 3.18 7.72 -9.50
N ALA A 50 2.37 6.92 -8.80
CA ALA A 50 1.09 7.35 -8.23
C ALA A 50 1.25 8.42 -7.13
N LEU A 51 2.32 8.36 -6.33
CA LEU A 51 2.56 9.29 -5.22
C LEU A 51 3.30 10.57 -5.62
N ARG A 52 3.77 10.67 -6.87
CA ARG A 52 4.66 11.75 -7.30
C ARG A 52 4.06 13.16 -7.13
N SER A 53 2.75 13.31 -7.29
CA SER A 53 2.05 14.59 -7.11
C SER A 53 2.00 15.05 -5.66
N ARG A 54 2.11 14.14 -4.69
CA ARG A 54 2.03 14.42 -3.25
C ARG A 54 3.41 14.47 -2.58
N LEU A 55 4.30 13.56 -2.97
CA LEU A 55 5.62 13.36 -2.33
C LEU A 55 6.79 13.96 -3.12
N GLY A 56 6.57 14.36 -4.38
CA GLY A 56 7.66 14.61 -5.31
C GLY A 56 8.35 13.30 -5.72
N ALA A 57 9.64 13.36 -6.04
CA ALA A 57 10.41 12.14 -6.33
C ALA A 57 10.48 11.27 -5.06
N VAL A 58 10.03 10.01 -5.15
CA VAL A 58 10.15 9.06 -4.05
C VAL A 58 11.61 8.67 -3.89
N GLU A 59 12.12 8.76 -2.66
CA GLU A 59 13.53 8.52 -2.35
C GLU A 59 13.73 7.28 -1.46
N ARG A 60 12.71 6.92 -0.68
CA ARG A 60 12.79 5.84 0.30
C ARG A 60 11.45 5.18 0.55
N VAL A 61 11.48 3.87 0.68
CA VAL A 61 10.38 3.04 1.19
C VAL A 61 10.90 2.24 2.37
N ALA A 62 10.28 2.42 3.53
CA ALA A 62 10.54 1.60 4.71
C ALA A 62 9.43 0.57 4.91
N TYR A 63 9.83 -0.65 5.23
CA TYR A 63 8.93 -1.82 5.29
C TYR A 63 9.39 -2.83 6.33
N HIS A 64 8.45 -3.62 6.86
CA HIS A 64 8.79 -4.70 7.78
C HIS A 64 9.31 -5.91 6.98
N PRO A 65 10.52 -6.44 7.28
CA PRO A 65 11.13 -7.49 6.47
C PRO A 65 10.44 -8.86 6.53
N ALA A 66 9.47 -9.06 7.42
CA ALA A 66 8.66 -10.29 7.44
C ALA A 66 7.39 -10.22 6.58
N ALA A 67 7.02 -9.03 6.09
CA ALA A 67 5.82 -8.82 5.28
C ALA A 67 6.10 -8.76 3.77
N TRP A 68 7.37 -8.80 3.38
CA TRP A 68 7.83 -8.61 2.01
C TRP A 68 8.94 -9.61 1.67
N ALA A 69 9.02 -10.01 0.40
CA ALA A 69 10.12 -10.79 -0.10
C ALA A 69 11.47 -10.06 0.08
N PRO A 70 12.61 -10.78 0.14
CA PRO A 70 13.92 -10.15 0.29
C PRO A 70 14.20 -9.13 -0.82
N ALA A 71 14.26 -7.85 -0.46
CA ALA A 71 14.49 -6.76 -1.40
C ALA A 71 15.94 -6.23 -1.33
N PRO A 72 16.52 -5.75 -2.45
CA PRO A 72 17.83 -5.11 -2.44
C PRO A 72 17.81 -3.82 -1.61
N ARG A 73 18.97 -3.28 -1.23
CA ARG A 73 19.02 -2.00 -0.49
C ARG A 73 18.50 -0.80 -1.29
N ARG A 74 18.53 -0.90 -2.62
CA ARG A 74 18.06 0.13 -3.56
C ARG A 74 17.49 -0.52 -4.81
N ALA A 75 16.45 0.06 -5.38
CA ALA A 75 15.89 -0.31 -6.66
C ALA A 75 15.71 0.93 -7.56
N GLY A 76 15.88 0.76 -8.86
CA GLY A 76 15.67 1.84 -9.82
C GLY A 76 14.18 2.08 -10.08
N THR A 77 13.73 3.33 -10.01
CA THR A 77 12.37 3.76 -10.41
C THR A 77 12.46 4.73 -11.58
N GLY A 78 13.06 4.27 -12.68
CA GLY A 78 13.41 5.13 -13.81
C GLY A 78 14.62 6.03 -13.50
N ARG A 79 14.39 7.34 -13.32
CA ARG A 79 15.47 8.35 -13.18
C ARG A 79 16.13 8.41 -11.81
N THR A 80 15.53 7.82 -10.78
CA THR A 80 16.03 7.89 -9.40
C THR A 80 15.98 6.51 -8.76
N ALA A 81 16.98 6.21 -7.92
CA ALA A 81 17.01 4.99 -7.13
C ALA A 81 16.27 5.22 -5.81
N VAL A 82 15.27 4.39 -5.54
CA VAL A 82 14.56 4.35 -4.25
C VAL A 82 15.36 3.48 -3.28
N ARG A 83 15.55 3.96 -2.06
CA ARG A 83 16.18 3.19 -0.98
C ARG A 83 15.14 2.34 -0.26
N PHE A 84 15.44 1.07 -0.08
CA PHE A 84 14.60 0.15 0.70
C PHE A 84 15.17 0.00 2.11
N GLY A 85 14.37 0.37 3.10
CA GLY A 85 14.73 0.32 4.51
C GLY A 85 13.93 -0.74 5.26
N ALA A 86 14.55 -1.84 5.63
CA ALA A 86 13.92 -2.86 6.47
C ALA A 86 13.97 -2.44 7.95
N PHE A 87 12.81 -2.32 8.61
CA PHE A 87 12.73 -2.09 10.07
C PHE A 87 11.85 -3.13 10.73
N ARG A 88 12.41 -3.92 11.65
CA ARG A 88 11.68 -4.95 12.42
C ARG A 88 10.78 -4.37 13.51
N THR A 89 10.96 -3.09 13.85
CA THR A 89 10.18 -2.40 14.88
C THR A 89 8.93 -1.70 14.32
N GLN A 90 8.78 -1.64 13.00
CA GLN A 90 7.58 -1.08 12.37
C GLN A 90 6.48 -2.14 12.28
N ASP A 91 5.23 -1.69 12.14
CA ASP A 91 4.11 -2.61 11.95
C ASP A 91 4.21 -3.32 10.58
N PRO A 92 4.05 -4.64 10.50
CA PRO A 92 4.09 -5.37 9.22
C PRO A 92 2.98 -4.98 8.23
N GLY A 93 1.88 -4.41 8.71
CA GLY A 93 0.77 -3.95 7.90
C GLY A 93 0.94 -2.56 7.30
N VAL A 94 2.12 -1.92 7.40
CA VAL A 94 2.36 -0.59 6.83
C VAL A 94 3.66 -0.49 6.04
N VAL A 95 3.72 0.51 5.18
CA VAL A 95 4.96 1.02 4.58
C VAL A 95 5.03 2.54 4.74
N ASP A 96 6.22 3.05 5.08
CA ASP A 96 6.48 4.48 5.08
C ASP A 96 7.19 4.88 3.79
N VAL A 97 6.55 5.75 3.00
CA VAL A 97 7.10 6.27 1.75
C VAL A 97 7.54 7.71 1.97
N SER A 98 8.82 7.97 1.77
CA SER A 98 9.40 9.32 1.85
C SER A 98 9.81 9.79 0.47
N GLY A 99 9.36 10.99 0.09
CA GLY A 99 9.83 11.69 -1.09
C GLY A 99 10.45 13.04 -0.75
N ALA A 100 10.76 13.80 -1.79
CA ALA A 100 11.44 15.10 -1.68
C ALA A 100 10.68 16.13 -0.82
N THR A 101 9.35 16.08 -0.77
CA THR A 101 8.53 17.13 -0.13
C THR A 101 7.81 16.68 1.13
N ALA A 102 7.57 15.38 1.29
CA ALA A 102 6.74 14.84 2.37
C ALA A 102 7.05 13.36 2.63
N ARG A 103 6.41 12.82 3.66
CA ARG A 103 6.31 11.37 3.90
C ARG A 103 4.85 10.98 4.03
N LEU A 104 4.51 9.76 3.63
CA LEU A 104 3.21 9.14 3.85
C LEU A 104 3.40 7.77 4.49
N THR A 105 2.56 7.43 5.45
CA THR A 105 2.42 6.08 6.00
C THR A 105 1.21 5.43 5.36
N LEU A 106 1.42 4.35 4.62
CA LEU A 106 0.35 3.64 3.91
C LEU A 106 0.08 2.30 4.58
N LEU A 107 -1.20 2.00 4.81
CA LEU A 107 -1.65 0.66 5.14
C LEU A 107 -1.43 -0.26 3.94
N VAL A 108 -0.87 -1.44 4.15
CA VAL A 108 -0.69 -2.47 3.12
C VAL A 108 -1.80 -3.50 3.25
N VAL A 109 -2.63 -3.60 2.23
CA VAL A 109 -3.59 -4.70 2.09
C VAL A 109 -2.81 -5.92 1.57
N PRO A 110 -2.93 -7.11 2.19
CA PRO A 110 -2.26 -8.32 1.70
C PRO A 110 -2.60 -8.61 0.24
N ALA A 111 -1.59 -8.99 -0.55
CA ALA A 111 -1.73 -9.17 -1.99
C ALA A 111 -2.74 -10.27 -2.37
N ASP A 112 -2.90 -11.28 -1.50
CA ASP A 112 -3.83 -12.39 -1.60
C ASP A 112 -5.24 -12.10 -1.03
N ALA A 113 -5.48 -10.89 -0.50
CA ALA A 113 -6.78 -10.50 0.00
C ALA A 113 -7.86 -10.61 -1.10
N PRO A 114 -9.05 -11.16 -0.80
CA PRO A 114 -10.17 -11.14 -1.73
C PRO A 114 -10.49 -9.69 -2.16
N ALA A 115 -10.81 -9.48 -3.44
CA ALA A 115 -11.00 -8.13 -3.98
C ALA A 115 -12.07 -7.30 -3.25
N THR A 116 -13.13 -7.94 -2.74
CA THR A 116 -14.17 -7.28 -1.93
C THR A 116 -13.60 -6.79 -0.60
N VAL A 117 -12.84 -7.64 0.08
CA VAL A 117 -12.17 -7.31 1.35
C VAL A 117 -11.11 -6.22 1.14
N ALA A 118 -10.35 -6.30 0.05
CA ALA A 118 -9.38 -5.26 -0.30
C ALA A 118 -10.06 -3.91 -0.54
N ALA A 119 -11.19 -3.87 -1.25
CA ALA A 119 -11.98 -2.65 -1.47
C ALA A 119 -12.45 -2.06 -0.13
N GLU A 120 -12.99 -2.89 0.75
CA GLU A 120 -13.48 -2.46 2.07
C GLU A 120 -12.37 -1.85 2.93
N ILE A 121 -11.17 -2.46 2.92
CA ILE A 121 -10.01 -1.97 3.68
C ILE A 121 -9.49 -0.64 3.08
N LEU A 122 -9.38 -0.56 1.75
CA LEU A 122 -8.95 0.64 1.04
C LEU A 122 -9.88 1.83 1.39
N GLU A 123 -11.19 1.61 1.32
CA GLU A 123 -12.17 2.63 1.65
C GLU A 123 -12.07 3.03 3.12
N ALA A 124 -11.97 2.05 4.03
CA ALA A 124 -11.88 2.30 5.47
C ALA A 124 -10.67 3.14 5.86
N ALA A 125 -9.52 2.91 5.23
CA ALA A 125 -8.28 3.65 5.50
C ALA A 125 -8.33 5.13 5.06
N THR A 126 -9.26 5.50 4.17
CA THR A 126 -9.40 6.90 3.71
C THR A 126 -10.43 7.70 4.49
N ARG A 127 -11.25 7.06 5.35
CA ARG A 127 -12.29 7.76 6.10
C ARG A 127 -11.67 8.77 7.07
N PRO A 128 -12.13 10.03 7.08
CA PRO A 128 -11.68 11.04 8.04
C PRO A 128 -11.89 10.53 9.47
N GLY A 129 -10.85 10.62 10.30
CA GLY A 129 -10.93 10.17 11.69
C GLY A 129 -11.00 8.65 11.86
N ALA A 130 -10.57 7.85 10.86
CA ALA A 130 -10.27 6.44 11.05
C ALA A 130 -9.17 6.28 12.12
N ALA A 131 -9.58 6.26 13.38
CA ALA A 131 -8.73 6.13 14.56
C ALA A 131 -8.38 4.66 14.87
N GLY A 132 -8.67 3.75 13.94
CA GLY A 132 -8.38 2.33 14.09
C GLY A 132 -6.88 2.07 14.10
N THR A 133 -6.46 1.09 14.89
CA THR A 133 -5.11 0.51 14.78
C THR A 133 -4.97 -0.17 13.41
N VAL A 134 -3.73 -0.34 12.93
CA VAL A 134 -3.43 -1.11 11.71
C VAL A 134 -4.09 -2.48 11.76
N GLU A 135 -4.04 -3.14 12.92
CA GLU A 135 -4.73 -4.40 13.17
C GLU A 135 -6.25 -4.32 12.96
N SER A 136 -6.91 -3.29 13.47
CA SER A 136 -8.36 -3.12 13.30
C SER A 136 -8.74 -2.86 11.83
N LEU A 137 -7.89 -2.15 11.08
CA LEU A 137 -8.12 -1.90 9.66
C LEU A 137 -7.93 -3.18 8.82
N LEU A 138 -7.07 -4.11 9.27
CA LEU A 138 -6.83 -5.40 8.62
C LEU A 138 -7.72 -6.53 9.14
N ALA A 139 -8.57 -6.29 10.14
CA ALA A 139 -9.46 -7.29 10.70
C ALA A 139 -10.36 -7.99 9.65
N PRO A 140 -10.91 -7.29 8.63
CA PRO A 140 -11.70 -7.95 7.56
C PRO A 140 -10.89 -9.02 6.81
N TYR A 141 -9.61 -8.76 6.53
CA TYR A 141 -8.72 -9.73 5.88
C TYR A 141 -8.47 -10.96 6.75
N ARG A 142 -8.21 -10.76 8.04
CA ARG A 142 -7.99 -11.88 8.97
C ARG A 142 -9.21 -12.78 9.12
N ALA A 143 -10.41 -12.21 9.05
CA ALA A 143 -11.65 -12.97 9.07
C ALA A 143 -11.90 -13.75 7.77
N ALA A 144 -11.34 -13.29 6.66
CA ALA A 144 -11.49 -13.92 5.33
C ALA A 144 -10.39 -14.94 5.01
N ALA A 145 -9.25 -14.92 5.72
CA ALA A 145 -8.17 -15.88 5.53
C ALA A 145 -8.62 -17.29 5.93
N PRO A 146 -8.43 -18.33 5.08
CA PRO A 146 -8.66 -19.70 5.49
C PRO A 146 -7.63 -20.08 6.56
N GLY A 147 -8.11 -20.60 7.69
CA GLY A 147 -7.27 -21.07 8.81
C GLY A 147 -6.41 -22.27 8.47
#